data_AF-A0A426QM99-F1
#
_entry.id   AF-A0A426QM99-F1
#
_cell.length_a   1.000
_cell.length_b   1.000
_cell.length_c   1.000
_cell.angle_alpha   90.00
_cell.angle_beta   90.00
_cell.angle_gamma   90.00
#
_symmetry.space_group_name_H-M   'P 1'
#
loop_
_entity.id
_entity.type
_entity.pdbx_description
1 polymer ?
#
loop_
_entity_poly.entity_id
_entity_poly.type
_entity_poly.pdbx_seq_one_letter_code
_entity_poly.pdbx_strand_id
1 'polypeptide(L)'
;MSSASACWDCHHWIPTRMQDADAYSPELSRRTYQRLQALAYGIVDAGLPVFVDATFLKQEQRRNFQRLASVAGIPLVILDVAAPEPVLRQRIQARARSGGDPSEADLAVLDQQLAHQDPLTGDERRLSISVDTSTEVDIEKLVSEILQRARG
;
A
#
# COMPACT_ATOMS: atom_id res chain seq x y z
N MET A 1 -36.55 -6.37 25.37
CA MET A 1 -35.91 -5.35 26.24
C MET A 1 -34.51 -5.88 26.57
N SER A 2 -33.39 -5.35 26.12
CA SER A 2 -33.08 -4.04 25.54
C SER A 2 -32.08 -4.21 24.39
N SER A 3 -32.28 -3.42 23.34
CA SER A 3 -31.38 -3.23 22.20
C SER A 3 -30.21 -2.36 22.64
N ALA A 4 -28.98 -2.73 22.28
CA ALA A 4 -27.80 -1.86 22.38
C ALA A 4 -27.32 -1.55 20.95
N SER A 5 -27.94 -0.53 20.38
CA SER A 5 -27.48 0.15 19.17
C SER A 5 -26.24 0.98 19.52
N ALA A 6 -25.06 0.52 19.09
CA ALA A 6 -23.88 1.37 19.04
C ALA A 6 -23.89 2.10 17.69
N CYS A 7 -24.30 3.36 17.71
CA CYS A 7 -24.14 4.31 16.62
C CYS A 7 -22.66 4.46 16.27
N TRP A 8 -22.28 4.05 15.07
CA TRP A 8 -21.00 4.41 14.46
C TRP A 8 -21.20 5.74 13.73
N ASP A 9 -20.87 6.85 14.38
CA ASP A 9 -20.83 8.17 13.74
C ASP A 9 -19.69 8.22 12.72
N CYS A 10 -20.06 8.16 11.43
CA CYS A 10 -19.15 8.06 10.29
C CYS A 10 -18.81 9.43 9.64
N HIS A 11 -18.85 10.55 10.37
CA HIS A 11 -18.83 11.91 9.75
C HIS A 11 -17.82 12.91 10.34
N HIS A 12 -16.64 12.48 10.80
CA HIS A 12 -15.62 13.46 11.20
C HIS A 12 -14.19 13.06 10.86
N TRP A 13 -13.88 12.92 9.56
CA TRP A 13 -12.48 12.89 9.11
C TRP A 13 -12.30 13.51 7.73
N ILE A 14 -12.39 14.84 7.66
CA ILE A 14 -11.70 15.59 6.60
C ILE A 14 -10.61 16.42 7.31
N PRO A 15 -9.35 15.95 7.36
CA PRO A 15 -8.27 16.81 7.80
C PRO A 15 -8.11 17.95 6.80
N THR A 16 -8.04 19.16 7.34
CA THR A 16 -7.62 20.37 6.64
C THR A 16 -6.28 20.12 5.95
N ARG A 17 -6.17 20.51 4.68
CA ARG A 17 -4.98 20.45 3.82
C ARG A 17 -3.68 20.65 4.61
N MET A 18 -3.00 19.56 4.97
CA MET A 18 -1.67 19.59 5.57
C MET A 18 -0.68 19.98 4.47
N GLN A 19 0.28 20.85 4.78
CA GLN A 19 1.32 21.23 3.84
C GLN A 19 2.15 19.99 3.47
N ASP A 20 2.33 19.76 2.18
CA ASP A 20 2.86 18.52 1.59
C ASP A 20 4.24 18.11 2.15
N ALA A 21 5.03 19.07 2.66
CA ALA A 21 6.34 18.81 3.26
C ALA A 21 6.28 18.09 4.61
N ASP A 22 5.17 18.19 5.35
CA ASP A 22 5.03 17.56 6.67
C ASP A 22 4.46 16.15 6.59
N ALA A 23 3.62 15.85 5.57
CA ALA A 23 2.93 14.57 5.35
C ALA A 23 3.86 13.33 5.33
N TYR A 24 5.11 13.54 4.91
CA TYR A 24 6.13 12.49 4.75
C TYR A 24 7.14 12.41 5.91
N SER A 25 6.91 13.12 7.02
CA SER A 25 7.77 12.95 8.19
C SER A 25 7.76 11.48 8.66
N PRO A 26 8.87 10.97 9.24
CA PRO A 26 8.94 9.59 9.73
C PRO A 26 7.82 9.24 10.72
N GLU A 27 7.43 10.21 11.56
CA GLU A 27 6.36 10.03 12.55
C GLU A 27 4.98 9.94 11.91
N LEU A 28 4.67 10.77 10.91
CA LEU A 28 3.41 10.63 10.17
C LEU A 28 3.38 9.35 9.35
N SER A 29 4.48 9.00 8.69
CA SER A 29 4.62 7.72 8.01
C SER A 29 4.31 6.56 8.97
N ARG A 30 4.91 6.56 10.17
CA ARG A 30 4.65 5.55 11.21
C ARG A 30 3.17 5.50 11.60
N ARG A 31 2.53 6.65 11.82
CA ARG A 31 1.09 6.73 12.14
C ARG A 31 0.21 6.21 11.01
N THR A 32 0.53 6.54 9.76
CA THR A 32 -0.17 6.05 8.57
C THR A 32 -0.13 4.51 8.53
N TYR A 33 1.06 3.92 8.66
CA TYR A 33 1.18 2.46 8.65
C TYR A 33 0.51 1.78 9.85
N GLN A 34 0.53 2.39 11.03
CA GLN A 34 -0.21 1.88 12.19
C GLN A 34 -1.73 1.91 11.94
N ARG A 35 -2.24 2.98 11.33
CA ARG A 35 -3.66 3.09 10.98
C ARG A 35 -4.05 2.06 9.91
N LEU A 36 -3.24 1.90 8.86
CA LEU A 36 -3.45 0.89 7.83
C LEU A 36 -3.49 -0.52 8.43
N GLN A 37 -2.57 -0.83 9.35
CA GLN A 37 -2.55 -2.13 10.02
C GLN A 37 -3.82 -2.36 10.87
N ALA A 38 -4.28 -1.35 11.62
CA ALA A 38 -5.49 -1.45 12.42
C ALA A 38 -6.75 -1.67 11.55
N LEU A 39 -6.84 -1.00 10.40
CA LEU A 39 -7.92 -1.19 9.44
C LEU A 39 -7.87 -2.58 8.80
N ALA A 40 -6.69 -3.01 8.36
CA ALA A 40 -6.49 -4.34 7.77
C ALA A 40 -6.84 -5.45 8.76
N TYR A 41 -6.49 -5.29 10.04
CA TYR A 41 -6.87 -6.23 11.09
C TYR A 41 -8.39 -6.38 11.19
N GLY A 42 -9.14 -5.27 11.24
CA GLY A 42 -10.61 -5.33 11.35
C GLY A 42 -11.28 -6.05 10.16
N ILE A 43 -10.73 -5.92 8.96
CA ILE A 43 -11.24 -6.60 7.76
C ILE A 43 -10.92 -8.11 7.80
N VAL A 44 -9.67 -8.45 8.17
CA VAL A 44 -9.22 -9.83 8.31
C VAL A 44 -9.97 -10.57 9.42
N ASP A 45 -10.18 -9.91 10.57
CA ASP A 45 -10.94 -10.45 11.72
C ASP A 45 -12.41 -10.74 11.33
N ALA A 46 -12.96 -9.97 10.39
CA ALA A 46 -14.27 -10.24 9.79
C ALA A 46 -14.27 -11.38 8.74
N GLY A 47 -13.12 -12.04 8.51
CA GLY A 47 -12.98 -13.14 7.55
C GLY A 47 -12.94 -12.71 6.09
N LEU A 48 -12.66 -11.42 5.81
CA LEU A 48 -12.61 -10.87 4.47
C LEU A 48 -11.16 -10.64 4.00
N PRO A 49 -10.85 -10.86 2.71
CA PRO A 49 -9.55 -10.48 2.16
C PRO A 49 -9.40 -8.96 2.11
N VAL A 50 -8.16 -8.47 2.27
CA VAL A 50 -7.83 -7.05 2.23
C VAL A 50 -6.62 -6.78 1.33
N PHE A 51 -6.72 -5.76 0.49
CA PHE A 51 -5.57 -5.15 -0.17
C PHE A 51 -5.17 -3.90 0.62
N VAL A 52 -3.88 -3.79 0.92
CA VAL A 52 -3.32 -2.58 1.53
C VAL A 52 -2.44 -1.93 0.48
N ASP A 53 -2.86 -0.76 0.02
CA ASP A 53 -2.14 0.01 -1.01
C ASP A 53 -1.37 1.16 -0.37
N ALA A 54 -0.04 1.08 -0.44
CA ALA A 54 0.91 2.07 0.03
C ALA A 54 2.25 1.83 -0.66
N THR A 55 3.19 2.78 -0.54
CA THR A 55 4.50 2.67 -1.20
C THR A 55 5.41 1.59 -0.61
N PHE A 56 5.20 1.16 0.64
CA PHE A 56 5.94 0.10 1.34
C PHE A 56 7.48 0.17 1.21
N LEU A 57 8.03 1.39 1.25
CA LEU A 57 9.45 1.65 1.04
C LEU A 57 10.34 0.95 2.07
N LYS A 58 9.88 0.76 3.31
CA LYS A 58 10.71 0.23 4.39
C LYS A 58 10.39 -1.22 4.73
N GLN A 59 11.43 -2.01 5.01
CA GLN A 59 11.28 -3.40 5.46
C GLN A 59 10.44 -3.50 6.75
N GLU A 60 10.59 -2.55 7.67
CA GLU A 60 9.79 -2.51 8.91
C GLU A 60 8.28 -2.41 8.63
N GLN A 61 7.90 -1.60 7.62
CA GLN A 61 6.50 -1.43 7.23
C GLN A 61 5.92 -2.78 6.76
N ARG A 62 6.64 -3.49 5.88
CA ARG A 62 6.23 -4.80 5.37
C ARG A 62 6.23 -5.88 6.46
N ARG A 63 7.23 -5.88 7.34
CA ARG A 63 7.32 -6.81 8.49
C ARG A 63 6.12 -6.70 9.43
N ASN A 64 5.55 -5.51 9.62
CA ASN A 64 4.35 -5.34 10.44
C ASN A 64 3.13 -6.07 9.86
N PHE A 65 2.96 -6.08 8.53
CA PHE A 65 1.88 -6.85 7.88
C PHE A 65 2.18 -8.35 7.83
N GLN A 66 3.45 -8.75 7.67
CA GLN A 66 3.86 -10.15 7.83
C GLN A 66 3.52 -10.70 9.22
N ARG A 67 3.76 -9.91 10.28
CA ARG A 67 3.38 -10.29 11.64
C ARG A 67 1.86 -10.40 11.78
N LEU A 68 1.10 -9.45 11.24
CA LEU A 68 -0.36 -9.51 11.26
C LEU A 68 -0.86 -10.79 10.59
N ALA A 69 -0.40 -11.09 9.38
CA ALA A 69 -0.78 -12.30 8.65
C ALA A 69 -0.41 -13.57 9.41
N SER A 70 0.80 -13.62 9.98
CA SER A 70 1.25 -14.75 10.79
C SER A 70 0.41 -14.96 12.06
N VAL A 71 0.01 -13.90 12.76
CA VAL A 71 -0.82 -13.99 13.97
C VAL A 71 -2.25 -14.39 13.63
N ALA A 72 -2.80 -13.86 12.54
CA ALA A 72 -4.13 -14.22 12.05
C ALA A 72 -4.17 -15.59 11.36
N GLY A 73 -3.02 -16.21 11.10
CA GLY A 73 -2.92 -17.50 10.42
C GLY A 73 -3.41 -17.44 8.96
N ILE A 74 -3.27 -16.28 8.31
CA ILE A 74 -3.72 -16.07 6.93
C ILE A 74 -2.54 -15.96 5.96
N PRO A 75 -2.75 -16.23 4.66
CA PRO A 75 -1.74 -16.02 3.64
C PRO A 75 -1.43 -14.53 3.45
N LEU A 76 -0.18 -14.24 3.08
CA LEU A 76 0.26 -12.90 2.67
C LEU A 76 0.88 -12.98 1.28
N VAL A 77 0.44 -12.07 0.41
CA VAL A 77 1.02 -11.88 -0.93
C VAL A 77 1.55 -10.45 -1.02
N ILE A 78 2.78 -10.29 -1.53
CA ILE A 78 3.34 -8.99 -1.86
C ILE A 78 3.20 -8.78 -3.36
N LEU A 79 2.63 -7.66 -3.79
CA LEU A 79 2.70 -7.25 -5.19
C LEU A 79 3.89 -6.30 -5.36
N ASP A 80 4.95 -6.79 -6.01
CA ASP A 80 6.14 -5.99 -6.33
C ASP A 80 5.93 -5.33 -7.69
N VAL A 81 5.27 -4.17 -7.65
CA VAL A 81 4.86 -3.42 -8.83
C VAL A 81 5.97 -2.44 -9.22
N ALA A 82 6.66 -2.71 -10.32
CA ALA A 82 7.81 -1.94 -10.77
C ALA A 82 7.59 -1.35 -12.17
N ALA A 83 8.39 -0.33 -12.48
CA ALA A 83 8.66 0.12 -13.84
C ALA A 83 10.06 0.78 -13.85
N PRO A 84 10.74 0.84 -15.00
CA PRO A 84 11.99 1.57 -15.11
C PRO A 84 11.83 3.03 -14.68
N GLU A 85 12.81 3.58 -13.96
CA GLU A 85 12.79 4.97 -13.48
C GLU A 85 12.44 6.00 -14.58
N PRO A 86 12.97 5.91 -15.82
CA PRO A 86 12.59 6.85 -16.88
C PRO A 86 11.08 6.83 -17.18
N VAL A 87 10.44 5.65 -17.11
CA VAL A 87 9.00 5.49 -17.31
C VAL A 87 8.22 6.13 -16.16
N LEU A 88 8.66 5.93 -14.91
CA LEU A 88 8.05 6.55 -13.73
C LEU A 88 8.09 8.09 -13.83
N ARG A 89 9.25 8.66 -14.15
CA ARG A 89 9.42 10.12 -14.36
C ARG A 89 8.51 10.64 -15.47
N GLN A 90 8.48 9.96 -16.62
CA GLN A 90 7.62 10.32 -17.74
C GLN A 90 6.13 10.34 -17.32
N ARG A 91 5.69 9.34 -16.55
CA ARG A 91 4.30 9.25 -16.05
C ARG A 91 3.95 10.36 -15.07
N ILE A 92 4.85 10.73 -14.17
CA ILE A 92 4.65 11.87 -13.26
C ILE A 92 4.51 13.17 -14.07
N GLN A 93 5.43 13.43 -15.00
CA GLN A 93 5.40 14.63 -15.84
C GLN A 93 4.17 14.69 -16.76
N ALA A 94 3.70 13.56 -17.27
CA ALA A 94 2.47 13.49 -18.05
C ALA A 94 1.24 13.88 -17.20
N ARG A 95 1.13 13.31 -15.98
CA ARG A 95 0.04 13.63 -15.03
C ARG A 95 0.01 15.10 -14.62
N ALA A 96 1.18 15.68 -14.33
CA ALA A 96 1.30 17.10 -13.99
C ALA A 96 0.81 18.01 -15.12
N ARG A 97 1.06 17.64 -16.38
CA ARG A 97 0.59 18.39 -17.56
C ARG A 97 -0.89 18.25 -17.85
N SER A 98 -1.51 17.12 -17.49
CA SER A 98 -2.96 16.91 -17.70
C SER A 98 -3.85 17.61 -16.66
N GLY A 99 -3.27 18.31 -15.67
CA GLY A 99 -4.01 19.18 -14.74
C GLY A 99 -5.02 18.47 -13.83
N GLY A 100 -5.03 17.14 -13.82
CA GLY A 100 -6.12 16.32 -13.30
C GLY A 100 -5.79 15.50 -12.06
N ASP A 101 -4.56 15.57 -11.53
CA ASP A 101 -4.17 14.78 -10.37
C ASP A 101 -3.62 15.70 -9.26
N PRO A 102 -4.33 15.89 -8.14
CA PRO A 102 -3.78 16.52 -6.93
C PRO A 102 -2.77 15.60 -6.22
N SER A 103 -2.07 14.74 -6.96
CA SER A 103 -1.13 13.79 -6.41
C SER A 103 0.10 14.52 -5.89
N GLU A 104 0.42 14.28 -4.63
CA GLU A 104 1.65 14.71 -3.95
C GLU A 104 2.92 14.09 -4.55
N ALA A 105 2.80 13.14 -5.49
CA ALA A 105 3.94 12.45 -6.12
C ALA A 105 4.57 13.27 -7.25
N ASP A 106 5.28 14.34 -6.88
CA ASP A 106 6.16 15.06 -7.80
C ASP A 106 7.50 14.31 -8.04
N LEU A 107 8.37 14.88 -8.87
CA LEU A 107 9.67 14.27 -9.15
C LEU A 107 10.58 14.23 -7.92
N ALA A 108 10.45 15.17 -6.99
CA ALA A 108 11.25 15.18 -5.76
C ALA A 108 10.80 14.05 -4.81
N VAL A 109 9.50 13.78 -4.73
CA VAL A 109 8.96 12.63 -4.00
C VAL A 109 9.43 11.32 -4.62
N LEU A 110 9.44 11.19 -5.95
CA LEU A 110 10.01 10.01 -6.61
C LEU A 110 11.50 9.83 -6.27
N ASP A 111 12.30 10.90 -6.33
CA ASP A 111 13.72 10.86 -5.98
C ASP A 111 13.93 10.40 -4.53
N GLN A 112 13.13 10.92 -3.61
CA GLN A 112 13.14 10.52 -2.20
C GLN A 112 12.77 9.05 -2.02
N GLN A 113 11.74 8.57 -2.72
CA GLN A 113 11.31 7.17 -2.64
C GLN A 113 12.40 6.21 -3.15
N LEU A 114 13.00 6.51 -4.31
CA LEU A 114 14.07 5.70 -4.89
C LEU A 114 15.33 5.68 -4.01
N ALA A 115 15.68 6.80 -3.40
CA ALA A 115 16.85 6.89 -2.51
C ALA A 115 16.67 6.15 -1.18
N HIS A 116 15.43 6.01 -0.70
CA HIS A 116 15.13 5.47 0.63
C HIS A 116 14.39 4.13 0.60
N GLN A 117 14.15 3.51 -0.55
CA GLN A 117 13.53 2.19 -0.57
C GLN A 117 14.49 1.09 -0.11
N ASP A 118 14.02 0.23 0.78
CA ASP A 118 14.70 -0.98 1.19
C ASP A 118 14.29 -2.12 0.25
N PRO A 119 15.23 -2.83 -0.39
CA PRO A 119 14.92 -3.90 -1.32
C PRO A 119 14.16 -5.04 -0.62
N LEU A 120 13.38 -5.80 -1.40
CA LEU A 120 12.79 -7.03 -0.91
C LEU A 120 13.87 -8.03 -0.50
N THR A 121 13.76 -8.52 0.73
CA THR A 121 14.56 -9.62 1.28
C THR A 121 14.28 -10.93 0.53
N GLY A 122 15.15 -11.92 0.69
CA GLY A 122 14.95 -13.24 0.08
C GLY A 122 13.64 -13.91 0.51
N ASP A 123 13.17 -13.64 1.73
CA ASP A 123 11.90 -14.17 2.26
C ASP A 123 10.70 -13.45 1.66
N GLU A 124 10.78 -12.11 1.56
CA GLU A 124 9.76 -11.30 0.88
C GLU A 124 9.59 -11.69 -0.58
N ARG A 125 10.70 -11.98 -1.28
CA ARG A 125 10.66 -12.40 -2.69
C ARG A 125 9.88 -13.70 -2.89
N ARG A 126 9.90 -14.62 -1.91
CA ARG A 126 9.11 -15.87 -1.98
C ARG A 126 7.61 -15.61 -1.81
N LEU A 127 7.25 -14.52 -1.12
CA LEU A 127 5.87 -14.08 -0.95
C LEU A 127 5.41 -13.14 -2.08
N SER A 128 6.32 -12.69 -2.94
CA SER A 128 6.02 -11.66 -3.94
C SER A 128 5.61 -12.21 -5.31
N ILE A 129 4.68 -11.51 -5.95
CA ILE A 129 4.41 -11.58 -7.39
C ILE A 129 5.00 -10.30 -8.00
N SER A 130 5.91 -10.44 -8.96
CA SER A 130 6.51 -9.30 -9.66
C SER A 130 5.61 -8.85 -10.81
N VAL A 131 5.36 -7.55 -10.89
CA VAL A 131 4.53 -6.92 -11.93
C VAL A 131 5.32 -5.78 -12.56
N ASP A 132 5.78 -5.97 -13.80
CA ASP A 132 6.35 -4.88 -14.60
C ASP A 132 5.23 -4.13 -15.32
N THR A 133 4.99 -2.90 -14.89
CA THR A 133 3.96 -2.03 -15.49
C THR A 133 4.46 -1.25 -16.69
N SER A 134 5.72 -1.40 -17.10
CA SER A 134 6.25 -0.80 -18.33
C SER A 134 5.82 -1.53 -19.60
N THR A 135 5.34 -2.77 -19.44
CA THR A 135 4.73 -3.59 -20.48
C THR A 135 3.24 -3.78 -20.23
N GLU A 136 2.54 -4.37 -21.19
CA GLU A 136 1.16 -4.80 -20.99
C GLU A 136 1.10 -5.87 -19.89
N VAL A 137 0.20 -5.67 -18.92
CA VAL A 137 0.01 -6.59 -17.80
C VAL A 137 -1.18 -7.49 -18.13
N ASP A 138 -0.95 -8.80 -18.14
CA ASP A 138 -2.02 -9.80 -18.22
C ASP A 138 -2.76 -9.84 -16.88
N ILE A 139 -3.87 -9.10 -16.81
CA ILE A 139 -4.67 -8.95 -15.59
C ILE A 139 -5.32 -10.28 -15.19
N GLU A 140 -5.78 -11.09 -16.15
CA GLU A 140 -6.44 -12.37 -15.85
C GLU A 140 -5.46 -13.35 -15.21
N LYS A 141 -4.24 -13.41 -15.75
CA LYS A 141 -3.15 -14.20 -15.17
C LYS A 141 -2.76 -13.69 -13.79
N LEU A 142 -2.61 -12.37 -13.61
CA LEU A 142 -2.24 -11.77 -12.33
C LEU A 142 -3.30 -12.07 -11.25
N VAL A 143 -4.58 -11.90 -11.57
CA VAL A 143 -5.70 -12.22 -10.66
C VAL A 143 -5.67 -13.70 -10.30
N SER A 144 -5.45 -14.58 -11.28
CA SER A 144 -5.37 -16.03 -11.03
C SER A 144 -4.22 -16.38 -10.09
N GLU A 145 -3.05 -15.77 -10.26
CA GLU A 145 -1.88 -15.99 -9.39
C GLU A 145 -2.12 -15.46 -7.97
N ILE A 146 -2.72 -14.27 -7.83
CA ILE A 146 -3.09 -13.71 -6.52
C ILE A 146 -4.04 -14.66 -5.79
N LEU A 147 -5.11 -15.11 -6.45
CA LEU A 147 -6.09 -16.02 -5.86
C LEU A 147 -5.47 -17.37 -5.49
N GLN A 148 -4.52 -17.88 -6.27
CA GLN A 148 -3.82 -19.13 -5.96
C GLN A 148 -2.98 -18.99 -4.69
N ARG A 149 -2.20 -17.89 -4.55
CA ARG A 149 -1.37 -17.66 -3.37
C ARG A 149 -2.17 -17.28 -2.12
N ALA A 150 -3.30 -16.61 -2.29
CA ALA A 150 -4.18 -16.23 -1.18
C ALA A 150 -4.99 -17.39 -0.58
N ARG A 151 -4.98 -18.57 -1.23
CA ARG A 151 -5.64 -19.81 -0.74
C ARG A 151 -4.68 -20.81 -0.07
N GLY A 152 -3.37 -20.56 -0.18
CA GLY A 152 -2.31 -21.49 0.23
C GLY A 152 -2.11 -21.58 1.73
#